data_AF-A0AB33J9N0-F1
#
_entry.id   AF-A0AB33J9N0-F1
#
_cell.length_a   1.000
_cell.length_b   1.000
_cell.length_c   1.000
_cell.angle_alpha   90.00
_cell.angle_beta   90.00
_cell.angle_gamma   90.00
#
_symmetry.space_group_name_H-M   'P 1'
#
loop_
_entity.id
_entity.type
_entity.pdbx_description
1 polymer ?
#
loop_
_entity_poly.entity_id
_entity_poly.type
_entity_poly.pdbx_seq_one_letter_code
_entity_poly.pdbx_strand_id
1 'polypeptide(L)'
;MKDALVMNQKWVSYPAYSDRSGWDKLFGASKEAAIKRGTRYLDYQWRVIKATDYLEYSKTGNRNIMQEPNSSNNSAISALMMAELAEGKGRFIPQLINGVYFTCEKASWVLSAHLNSLQKSHSSLPSIHEEIIDLGSGEVGAMMSWIYYFFHEEFDKVNKTLSPRLKREIVQRQLLPFIHNNNLWWMARNYQKGSLLNNWTPWCNFNVLQSYMLIENDRDKLANAVYLTIESVDKYLNYIKQDGACEEGPSYWGHAPGKFFDYIELLRMSTGGRVDVMRDPMVRNMGEYIVRSYVGNDYVVNFADASAKADLAFIPVVFRYGKGTDSQLMKNFAAYLDKRSTKTEEQGRYLSAGTDVYRMLATLAIKEELKATQGTLNHPAYTWYPETEFCYMTNKSKMFLAMKGGFNNESHNHNDVGTFSLYINSTPIFIDAGVGTYTKQTFSNERYNIWTMQSNYHNLPLINGIPEHEGAQYKATNTTFNAKQMQFSVDIAKAYPATAQVKTWNRSYRLLKNKVTITDAFELSGAIVANEINFMTWGQVDISKAGQVNIQVKGQKACLHYDANMFIPSLQTVSITDKRLSNVWGNEIIRVTLKAKKIANKGKYNFTITKQ
;
A
#
# COMPACT_ATOMS: atom_id res chain seq x y z
N MET A 1 19.29 -23.79 -9.84
CA MET A 1 17.97 -23.36 -10.37
C MET A 1 17.38 -24.36 -11.36
N LYS A 2 18.04 -24.68 -12.47
CA LYS A 2 17.54 -25.56 -13.56
C LYS A 2 16.87 -26.86 -13.11
N ASP A 3 17.42 -27.53 -12.11
CA ASP A 3 16.90 -28.82 -11.62
C ASP A 3 15.67 -28.68 -10.73
N ALA A 4 15.46 -27.50 -10.15
CA ALA A 4 14.36 -27.24 -9.23
C ALA A 4 13.06 -26.83 -9.93
N LEU A 5 13.12 -26.39 -11.19
CA LEU A 5 11.96 -25.87 -11.90
C LEU A 5 10.90 -26.93 -12.21
N VAL A 6 9.65 -26.57 -11.95
CA VAL A 6 8.45 -27.27 -12.41
C VAL A 6 8.11 -26.80 -13.82
N MET A 7 8.41 -27.64 -14.81
CA MET A 7 8.28 -27.32 -16.23
C MET A 7 6.85 -27.51 -16.78
N ASN A 8 6.59 -26.95 -17.96
CA ASN A 8 5.36 -27.14 -18.73
C ASN A 8 4.09 -26.78 -17.94
N GLN A 9 4.16 -25.67 -17.21
CA GLN A 9 3.05 -25.10 -16.45
C GLN A 9 2.42 -26.06 -15.41
N LYS A 10 3.11 -27.16 -15.03
CA LYS A 10 2.62 -28.15 -14.05
C LYS A 10 2.40 -27.60 -12.64
N TRP A 11 2.88 -26.40 -12.36
CA TRP A 11 2.63 -25.69 -11.10
C TRP A 11 1.19 -25.15 -11.01
N VAL A 12 0.50 -24.97 -12.15
CA VAL A 12 -0.88 -24.48 -12.19
C VAL A 12 -1.83 -25.57 -11.68
N SER A 13 -2.49 -25.29 -10.55
CA SER A 13 -3.41 -26.23 -9.90
C SER A 13 -4.89 -25.97 -10.23
N TYR A 14 -5.17 -25.08 -11.19
CA TYR A 14 -6.53 -24.74 -11.59
C TYR A 14 -7.04 -25.69 -12.69
N PRO A 15 -8.37 -25.86 -12.84
CA PRO A 15 -8.94 -26.71 -13.88
C PRO A 15 -8.47 -26.30 -15.28
N ALA A 16 -8.29 -27.27 -16.17
CA ALA A 16 -8.09 -26.97 -17.59
C ALA A 16 -9.34 -26.26 -18.16
N TYR A 17 -9.19 -25.54 -19.28
CA TYR A 17 -10.34 -24.86 -19.89
C TYR A 17 -11.48 -25.83 -20.25
N SER A 18 -11.22 -27.08 -20.62
CA SER A 18 -12.32 -28.03 -20.91
C SER A 18 -13.01 -28.60 -19.66
N ASP A 19 -12.44 -28.47 -18.46
CA ASP A 19 -12.98 -29.08 -17.23
C ASP A 19 -14.07 -28.21 -16.59
N ARG A 20 -15.29 -28.34 -17.13
CA ARG A 20 -16.46 -27.62 -16.63
C ARG A 20 -16.81 -27.96 -15.18
N SER A 21 -16.61 -29.22 -14.76
CA SER A 21 -16.90 -29.66 -13.39
C SER A 21 -15.96 -29.00 -12.37
N GLY A 22 -14.67 -28.88 -12.71
CA GLY A 22 -13.68 -28.19 -11.91
C GLY A 22 -13.96 -26.71 -11.78
N TRP A 23 -14.34 -26.04 -12.88
CA TRP A 23 -14.73 -24.62 -12.85
C TRP A 23 -15.99 -24.38 -12.03
N ASP A 24 -17.01 -25.24 -12.14
CA ASP A 24 -18.23 -25.16 -11.35
C ASP A 24 -17.94 -25.28 -9.85
N LYS A 25 -17.04 -26.21 -9.48
CA LYS A 25 -16.59 -26.37 -8.09
C LYS A 25 -15.80 -25.16 -7.59
N LEU A 26 -14.86 -24.62 -8.39
CA LEU A 26 -14.02 -23.50 -7.99
C LEU A 26 -14.83 -22.21 -7.82
N PHE A 27 -15.71 -21.90 -8.77
CA PHE A 27 -16.56 -20.72 -8.69
C PHE A 27 -17.67 -20.87 -7.66
N GLY A 28 -18.32 -22.04 -7.55
CA GLY A 28 -19.46 -22.27 -6.67
C GLY A 28 -20.49 -21.13 -6.78
N ALA A 29 -20.92 -20.58 -5.63
CA ALA A 29 -21.85 -19.46 -5.57
C ALA A 29 -21.37 -18.13 -6.21
N SER A 30 -20.09 -18.03 -6.60
CA SER A 30 -19.57 -16.86 -7.33
C SER A 30 -19.72 -16.97 -8.86
N LYS A 31 -20.20 -18.12 -9.38
CA LYS A 31 -20.35 -18.39 -10.81
C LYS A 31 -21.23 -17.36 -11.51
N GLU A 32 -22.46 -17.18 -11.02
CA GLU A 32 -23.41 -16.23 -11.61
C GLU A 32 -22.92 -14.78 -11.54
N ALA A 33 -22.20 -14.41 -10.47
CA ALA A 33 -21.60 -13.09 -10.36
C ALA A 33 -20.54 -12.83 -11.43
N ALA A 34 -19.70 -13.82 -11.73
CA ALA A 34 -18.69 -13.75 -12.79
C ALA A 34 -19.35 -13.61 -14.17
N ILE A 35 -20.34 -14.47 -14.46
CA ILE A 35 -21.10 -14.47 -15.71
C ILE A 35 -21.83 -13.13 -15.92
N LYS A 36 -22.51 -12.64 -14.88
CA LYS A 36 -23.21 -11.35 -14.90
C LYS A 36 -22.25 -10.18 -15.12
N ARG A 37 -21.04 -10.24 -14.55
CA ARG A 37 -20.01 -9.21 -14.76
C ARG A 37 -19.52 -9.22 -16.21
N GLY A 38 -19.20 -10.38 -16.79
CA GLY A 38 -18.77 -10.48 -18.20
C GLY A 38 -19.87 -10.11 -19.20
N THR A 39 -21.12 -10.44 -18.89
CA THR A 39 -22.28 -10.12 -19.77
C THR A 39 -22.41 -8.62 -20.05
N ARG A 40 -22.01 -7.76 -19.11
CA ARG A 40 -22.00 -6.29 -19.27
C ARG A 40 -20.99 -5.78 -20.30
N TYR A 41 -20.13 -6.65 -20.82
CA TYR A 41 -19.06 -6.29 -21.75
C TYR A 41 -19.21 -6.96 -23.13
N LEU A 42 -20.34 -7.63 -23.42
CA LEU A 42 -20.56 -8.27 -24.72
C LEU A 42 -20.70 -7.26 -25.88
N ASP A 43 -21.12 -6.03 -25.58
CA ASP A 43 -21.25 -4.90 -26.50
C ASP A 43 -20.23 -3.77 -26.19
N TYR A 44 -19.22 -4.06 -25.37
CA TYR A 44 -18.25 -3.07 -24.91
C TYR A 44 -17.48 -2.43 -26.07
N GLN A 45 -17.41 -1.10 -26.04
CA GLN A 45 -16.64 -0.32 -27.00
C GLN A 45 -15.22 -0.09 -26.48
N TRP A 46 -14.24 -0.70 -27.14
CA TRP A 46 -12.83 -0.59 -26.79
C TRP A 46 -12.34 0.86 -26.89
N ARG A 47 -11.81 1.37 -25.78
CA ARG A 47 -11.44 2.78 -25.67
C ARG A 47 -10.03 3.02 -26.19
N VAL A 48 -9.93 3.78 -27.29
CA VAL A 48 -8.64 4.22 -27.86
C VAL A 48 -7.93 5.17 -26.90
N ILE A 49 -6.65 4.91 -26.66
CA ILE A 49 -5.74 5.81 -25.95
C ILE A 49 -5.01 6.62 -27.01
N LYS A 50 -5.27 7.93 -27.07
CA LYS A 50 -4.70 8.84 -28.05
C LYS A 50 -3.32 9.31 -27.61
N ALA A 51 -2.50 9.77 -28.56
CA ALA A 51 -1.21 10.37 -28.25
C ALA A 51 -1.32 11.55 -27.25
N THR A 52 -2.39 12.35 -27.36
CA THR A 52 -2.65 13.46 -26.43
C THR A 52 -2.92 12.99 -25.01
N ASP A 53 -3.49 11.80 -24.82
CA ASP A 53 -3.82 11.26 -23.51
C ASP A 53 -2.53 10.87 -22.76
N TYR A 54 -1.55 10.31 -23.48
CA TYR A 54 -0.21 10.06 -22.94
C TYR A 54 0.49 11.36 -22.54
N LEU A 55 0.43 12.39 -23.39
CA LEU A 55 1.07 13.69 -23.15
C LEU A 55 0.48 14.45 -21.97
N GLU A 56 -0.77 14.19 -21.60
CA GLU A 56 -1.50 14.95 -20.57
C GLU A 56 -0.79 14.98 -19.22
N TYR A 57 -0.19 13.85 -18.80
CA TYR A 57 0.54 13.80 -17.54
C TYR A 57 1.71 14.80 -17.50
N SER A 58 2.41 14.98 -18.62
CA SER A 58 3.52 15.94 -18.69
C SER A 58 3.06 17.39 -18.67
N LYS A 59 1.86 17.66 -19.21
CA LYS A 59 1.26 18.99 -19.32
C LYS A 59 0.66 19.47 -18.01
N THR A 60 -0.16 18.62 -17.37
CA THR A 60 -0.98 19.01 -16.21
C THR A 60 -0.71 18.17 -14.97
N GLY A 61 0.06 17.09 -15.08
CA GLY A 61 0.21 16.11 -14.01
C GLY A 61 -0.99 15.16 -13.85
N ASN A 62 -2.02 15.30 -14.68
CA ASN A 62 -3.19 14.44 -14.61
C ASN A 62 -2.95 13.10 -15.31
N ARG A 63 -2.74 12.05 -14.52
CA ARG A 63 -2.56 10.68 -15.04
C ARG A 63 -3.86 10.00 -15.47
N ASN A 64 -5.02 10.47 -15.00
CA ASN A 64 -6.28 9.75 -15.17
C ASN A 64 -6.76 9.75 -16.63
N ILE A 65 -6.42 10.78 -17.42
CA ILE A 65 -6.86 10.88 -18.83
C ILE A 65 -6.40 9.66 -19.67
N MET A 66 -5.17 9.18 -19.50
CA MET A 66 -4.72 7.93 -20.14
C MET A 66 -5.12 6.68 -19.35
N GLN A 67 -5.07 6.75 -18.02
CA GLN A 67 -5.25 5.56 -17.21
C GLN A 67 -6.69 5.06 -17.14
N GLU A 68 -7.69 5.94 -17.11
CA GLU A 68 -9.10 5.53 -17.08
C GLU A 68 -9.51 4.68 -18.28
N PRO A 69 -9.24 5.07 -19.55
CA PRO A 69 -9.53 4.20 -20.69
C PRO A 69 -8.71 2.90 -20.64
N ASN A 70 -7.44 2.96 -20.20
CA ASN A 70 -6.63 1.75 -20.04
C ASN A 70 -7.22 0.77 -19.01
N SER A 71 -7.54 1.26 -17.80
CA SER A 71 -8.14 0.47 -16.72
C SER A 71 -9.53 -0.05 -17.09
N SER A 72 -10.31 0.72 -17.84
CA SER A 72 -11.64 0.29 -18.33
C SER A 72 -11.50 -0.91 -19.28
N ASN A 73 -10.59 -0.82 -20.25
CA ASN A 73 -10.34 -1.91 -21.20
C ASN A 73 -9.81 -3.16 -20.48
N ASN A 74 -8.83 -3.00 -19.58
CA ASN A 74 -8.28 -4.14 -18.83
C ASN A 74 -9.34 -4.79 -17.92
N SER A 75 -10.23 -3.98 -17.31
CA SER A 75 -11.35 -4.49 -16.50
C SER A 75 -12.36 -5.28 -17.34
N ALA A 76 -12.63 -4.86 -18.57
CA ALA A 76 -13.48 -5.59 -19.51
C ALA A 76 -12.87 -6.94 -19.88
N ILE A 77 -11.57 -6.97 -20.23
CA ILE A 77 -10.83 -8.20 -20.54
C ILE A 77 -10.88 -9.19 -19.37
N SER A 78 -10.55 -8.72 -18.16
CA SER A 78 -10.60 -9.53 -16.94
C SER A 78 -12.01 -10.08 -16.69
N ALA A 79 -13.05 -9.27 -16.85
CA ALA A 79 -14.44 -9.69 -16.67
C ALA A 79 -14.88 -10.76 -17.69
N LEU A 80 -14.56 -10.56 -18.98
CA LEU A 80 -14.87 -11.50 -20.05
C LEU A 80 -14.14 -12.84 -19.85
N MET A 81 -12.85 -12.78 -19.49
CA MET A 81 -12.03 -13.96 -19.20
C MET A 81 -12.63 -14.76 -18.04
N MET A 82 -12.90 -14.13 -16.90
CA MET A 82 -13.47 -14.81 -15.73
C MET A 82 -14.87 -15.37 -15.99
N ALA A 83 -15.69 -14.67 -16.79
CA ALA A 83 -17.01 -15.14 -17.19
C ALA A 83 -16.93 -16.37 -18.10
N GLU A 84 -15.99 -16.39 -19.05
CA GLU A 84 -15.78 -17.55 -19.92
C GLU A 84 -15.22 -18.75 -19.15
N LEU A 85 -14.27 -18.55 -18.22
CA LEU A 85 -13.82 -19.63 -17.34
C LEU A 85 -14.99 -20.24 -16.55
N ALA A 86 -15.87 -19.38 -16.02
CA ALA A 86 -17.06 -19.80 -15.27
C ALA A 86 -18.14 -20.49 -16.12
N GLU A 87 -18.36 -20.04 -17.36
CA GLU A 87 -19.46 -20.53 -18.20
C GLU A 87 -19.03 -21.61 -19.20
N GLY A 88 -17.94 -21.40 -19.93
CA GLY A 88 -17.36 -22.33 -20.91
C GLY A 88 -18.24 -22.60 -22.13
N LYS A 89 -19.06 -21.62 -22.56
CA LYS A 89 -19.99 -21.75 -23.70
C LYS A 89 -19.52 -20.97 -24.94
N GLY A 90 -18.39 -20.30 -24.88
CA GLY A 90 -17.78 -19.59 -26.00
C GLY A 90 -18.39 -18.23 -26.33
N ARG A 91 -19.51 -17.82 -25.70
CA ARG A 91 -20.18 -16.55 -26.05
C ARG A 91 -19.38 -15.31 -25.66
N PHE A 92 -18.41 -15.41 -24.75
CA PHE A 92 -17.53 -14.31 -24.40
C PHE A 92 -16.24 -14.28 -25.24
N ILE A 93 -15.89 -15.40 -25.90
CA ILE A 93 -14.67 -15.54 -26.71
C ILE A 93 -14.53 -14.44 -27.77
N PRO A 94 -15.56 -14.08 -28.58
CA PRO A 94 -15.40 -13.04 -29.60
C PRO A 94 -14.97 -11.69 -29.02
N GLN A 95 -15.59 -11.24 -27.91
CA GLN A 95 -15.18 -9.98 -27.30
C GLN A 95 -13.87 -10.08 -26.55
N LEU A 96 -13.56 -11.24 -25.95
CA LEU A 96 -12.26 -11.45 -25.33
C LEU A 96 -11.14 -11.37 -26.37
N ILE A 97 -11.33 -11.97 -27.55
CA ILE A 97 -10.41 -11.85 -28.71
C ILE A 97 -10.24 -10.38 -29.09
N ASN A 98 -11.34 -9.62 -29.24
CA ASN A 98 -11.25 -8.19 -29.58
C ASN A 98 -10.41 -7.42 -28.57
N GLY A 99 -10.61 -7.65 -27.27
CA GLY A 99 -9.86 -6.96 -26.22
C GLY A 99 -8.39 -7.33 -26.16
N VAL A 100 -8.08 -8.61 -26.33
CA VAL A 100 -6.71 -9.11 -26.42
C VAL A 100 -6.01 -8.50 -27.62
N TYR A 101 -6.62 -8.60 -28.80
CA TYR A 101 -6.05 -8.07 -30.04
C TYR A 101 -5.87 -6.55 -29.98
N PHE A 102 -6.88 -5.82 -29.47
CA PHE A 102 -6.79 -4.40 -29.22
C PHE A 102 -5.61 -4.04 -28.29
N THR A 103 -5.38 -4.83 -27.25
CA THR A 103 -4.25 -4.60 -26.33
C THR A 103 -2.90 -4.93 -26.97
N CYS A 104 -2.82 -5.94 -27.84
CA CYS A 104 -1.65 -6.25 -28.64
C CYS A 104 -1.25 -5.10 -29.60
N GLU A 105 -2.22 -4.31 -30.08
CA GLU A 105 -2.00 -3.18 -30.99
C GLU A 105 -1.75 -1.83 -30.28
N LYS A 106 -1.81 -1.78 -28.94
CA LYS A 106 -1.49 -0.54 -28.21
C LYS A 106 -0.05 -0.11 -28.47
N ALA A 107 0.20 1.20 -28.52
CA ALA A 107 1.56 1.72 -28.62
C ALA A 107 2.45 1.22 -27.46
N SER A 108 1.93 1.22 -26.23
CA SER A 108 2.60 0.61 -25.07
C SER A 108 1.58 0.15 -24.03
N TRP A 109 2.01 -0.79 -23.18
CA TRP A 109 1.28 -1.22 -21.99
C TRP A 109 1.62 -0.40 -20.73
N VAL A 110 2.62 0.47 -20.82
CA VAL A 110 3.14 1.29 -19.71
C VAL A 110 2.20 2.46 -19.42
N LEU A 111 2.04 2.80 -18.14
CA LEU A 111 1.25 3.94 -17.73
C LEU A 111 1.97 5.26 -18.08
N SER A 112 1.23 6.25 -18.60
CA SER A 112 1.82 7.52 -19.04
C SER A 112 2.60 8.24 -17.94
N ALA A 113 2.17 8.10 -16.68
CA ALA A 113 2.83 8.66 -15.50
C ALA A 113 4.27 8.17 -15.29
N HIS A 114 4.63 7.01 -15.87
CA HIS A 114 5.92 6.36 -15.66
C HIS A 114 6.85 6.46 -16.87
N LEU A 115 6.33 6.80 -18.06
CA LEU A 115 7.11 6.84 -19.31
C LEU A 115 8.31 7.79 -19.22
N ASN A 116 8.08 9.06 -18.90
CA ASN A 116 9.13 10.08 -18.85
C ASN A 116 10.27 9.73 -17.87
N SER A 117 9.94 9.09 -16.73
CA SER A 117 10.93 8.71 -15.72
C SER A 117 11.71 7.44 -16.03
N LEU A 118 11.14 6.53 -16.83
CA LEU A 118 11.74 5.22 -17.10
C LEU A 118 12.38 5.10 -18.50
N GLN A 119 11.88 5.86 -19.48
CA GLN A 119 12.42 5.90 -20.83
C GLN A 119 13.72 6.67 -20.90
N LYS A 120 14.69 6.16 -21.66
CA LYS A 120 15.97 6.85 -21.90
C LYS A 120 15.78 8.19 -22.60
N SER A 121 14.75 8.28 -23.45
CA SER A 121 14.41 9.51 -24.15
C SER A 121 13.82 10.59 -23.25
N HIS A 122 13.38 10.24 -22.04
CA HIS A 122 12.53 11.06 -21.19
C HIS A 122 11.28 11.58 -21.92
N SER A 123 10.83 10.91 -22.99
CA SER A 123 9.59 11.27 -23.67
C SER A 123 8.38 10.85 -22.84
N SER A 124 7.30 11.63 -22.94
CA SER A 124 5.98 11.26 -22.38
C SER A 124 5.12 10.47 -23.36
N LEU A 125 5.61 10.24 -24.58
CA LEU A 125 5.05 9.28 -25.53
C LEU A 125 5.84 7.97 -25.48
N PRO A 126 5.18 6.82 -25.72
CA PRO A 126 5.85 5.54 -25.88
C PRO A 126 6.96 5.60 -26.94
N SER A 127 8.14 5.10 -26.59
CA SER A 127 9.25 4.95 -27.51
C SER A 127 9.00 3.80 -28.49
N ILE A 128 9.50 3.94 -29.72
CA ILE A 128 9.54 2.86 -30.72
C ILE A 128 10.83 2.02 -30.63
N HIS A 129 11.77 2.42 -29.76
CA HIS A 129 13.10 1.81 -29.65
C HIS A 129 13.33 1.06 -28.33
N GLU A 130 12.42 1.18 -27.37
CA GLU A 130 12.52 0.50 -26.08
C GLU A 130 11.13 0.09 -25.58
N GLU A 131 11.08 -1.09 -24.96
CA GLU A 131 9.93 -1.56 -24.19
C GLU A 131 10.31 -1.55 -22.70
N ILE A 132 9.36 -1.16 -21.85
CA ILE A 132 9.59 -0.96 -20.42
C ILE A 132 8.58 -1.75 -19.61
N ILE A 133 9.05 -2.26 -18.49
CA ILE A 133 8.23 -2.92 -17.49
C ILE A 133 8.00 -1.94 -16.33
N ASP A 134 6.76 -1.53 -16.14
CA ASP A 134 6.28 -0.76 -14.99
C ASP A 134 5.19 -1.56 -14.25
N LEU A 135 4.57 -0.94 -13.24
CA LEU A 135 3.48 -1.56 -12.50
C LEU A 135 2.33 -2.04 -13.40
N GLY A 136 1.97 -1.24 -14.42
CA GLY A 136 0.84 -1.50 -15.31
C GLY A 136 1.15 -2.53 -16.39
N SER A 137 2.26 -2.37 -17.13
CA SER A 137 2.68 -3.31 -18.16
C SER A 137 3.06 -4.67 -17.59
N GLY A 138 3.60 -4.69 -16.36
CA GLY A 138 3.75 -5.90 -15.58
C GLY A 138 2.44 -6.68 -15.46
N GLU A 139 1.41 -6.05 -14.89
CA GLU A 139 0.10 -6.66 -14.67
C GLU A 139 -0.61 -7.04 -15.98
N VAL A 140 -0.54 -6.20 -17.02
CA VAL A 140 -1.11 -6.52 -18.35
C VAL A 140 -0.45 -7.77 -18.92
N GLY A 141 0.89 -7.85 -18.88
CA GLY A 141 1.59 -9.00 -19.42
C GLY A 141 1.28 -10.30 -18.65
N ALA A 142 1.09 -10.22 -17.35
CA ALA A 142 0.67 -11.35 -16.52
C ALA A 142 -0.78 -11.79 -16.85
N MET A 143 -1.72 -10.86 -16.98
CA MET A 143 -3.11 -11.14 -17.39
C MET A 143 -3.15 -11.77 -18.79
N MET A 144 -2.38 -11.23 -19.75
CA MET A 144 -2.29 -11.78 -21.10
C MET A 144 -1.68 -13.17 -21.14
N SER A 145 -0.73 -13.46 -20.25
CA SER A 145 -0.14 -14.80 -20.12
C SER A 145 -1.14 -15.83 -19.58
N TRP A 146 -2.00 -15.45 -18.63
CA TRP A 146 -3.12 -16.30 -18.20
C TRP A 146 -4.14 -16.53 -19.32
N ILE A 147 -4.45 -15.50 -20.10
CA ILE A 147 -5.35 -15.64 -21.24
C ILE A 147 -4.77 -16.60 -22.28
N TYR A 148 -3.49 -16.45 -22.61
CA TYR A 148 -2.80 -17.39 -23.50
C TYR A 148 -2.89 -18.82 -22.94
N TYR A 149 -2.55 -19.01 -21.67
CA TYR A 149 -2.57 -20.33 -21.03
C TYR A 149 -3.94 -21.02 -21.15
N PHE A 150 -5.04 -20.33 -20.81
CA PHE A 150 -6.36 -20.94 -20.82
C PHE A 150 -7.05 -20.99 -22.18
N PHE A 151 -6.81 -20.02 -23.07
CA PHE A 151 -7.66 -19.79 -24.23
C PHE A 151 -6.98 -19.92 -25.59
N HIS A 152 -5.67 -20.20 -25.65
CA HIS A 152 -4.98 -20.27 -26.95
C HIS A 152 -5.63 -21.28 -27.93
N GLU A 153 -6.04 -22.46 -27.46
CA GLU A 153 -6.73 -23.44 -28.31
C GLU A 153 -8.10 -22.93 -28.80
N GLU A 154 -8.87 -22.25 -27.95
CA GLU A 154 -10.17 -21.69 -28.34
C GLU A 154 -10.02 -20.51 -29.31
N PHE A 155 -8.98 -19.70 -29.15
CA PHE A 155 -8.67 -18.63 -30.08
C PHE A 155 -8.25 -19.20 -31.44
N ASP A 156 -7.46 -20.27 -31.45
CA ASP A 156 -6.97 -20.87 -32.70
C ASP A 156 -8.07 -21.62 -33.49
N LYS A 157 -9.17 -22.02 -32.83
CA LYS A 157 -10.40 -22.48 -33.52
C LYS A 157 -11.05 -21.35 -34.33
N VAL A 158 -10.96 -20.10 -33.87
CA VAL A 158 -11.45 -18.92 -34.61
C VAL A 158 -10.45 -18.53 -35.69
N ASN A 159 -9.18 -18.34 -35.32
CA ASN A 159 -8.10 -18.09 -36.27
C ASN A 159 -6.73 -18.41 -35.65
N LYS A 160 -5.96 -19.27 -36.32
CA LYS A 160 -4.63 -19.74 -35.88
C LYS A 160 -3.55 -18.65 -35.74
N THR A 161 -3.83 -17.40 -36.12
CA THR A 161 -2.90 -16.26 -35.98
C THR A 161 -3.02 -15.58 -34.63
N LEU A 162 -4.15 -15.75 -33.92
CA LEU A 162 -4.45 -15.03 -32.68
C LEU A 162 -3.48 -15.40 -31.55
N SER A 163 -3.29 -16.70 -31.29
CA SER A 163 -2.39 -17.16 -30.23
C SER A 163 -0.92 -16.83 -30.50
N PRO A 164 -0.38 -17.01 -31.73
CA PRO A 164 0.95 -16.53 -32.08
C PRO A 164 1.13 -15.02 -31.89
N ARG A 165 0.15 -14.18 -32.25
CA ARG A 165 0.23 -12.74 -32.03
C ARG A 165 0.28 -12.40 -30.54
N LEU A 166 -0.62 -12.97 -29.74
CA LEU A 166 -0.65 -12.76 -28.29
C LEU A 166 0.69 -13.14 -27.64
N LYS A 167 1.20 -14.35 -27.95
CA LYS A 167 2.48 -14.82 -27.43
C LYS A 167 3.63 -13.90 -27.83
N ARG A 168 3.67 -13.45 -29.09
CA ARG A 168 4.70 -12.53 -29.58
C ARG A 168 4.72 -11.24 -28.77
N GLU A 169 3.57 -10.62 -28.51
CA GLU A 169 3.52 -9.36 -27.74
C GLU A 169 3.95 -9.55 -26.29
N ILE A 170 3.56 -10.65 -25.63
CA ILE A 170 4.03 -10.95 -24.27
C ILE A 170 5.57 -11.09 -24.25
N VAL A 171 6.13 -11.81 -25.23
CA VAL A 171 7.58 -12.00 -25.35
C VAL A 171 8.30 -10.67 -25.60
N GLN A 172 7.82 -9.87 -26.56
CA GLN A 172 8.49 -8.63 -26.97
C GLN A 172 8.38 -7.51 -25.93
N ARG A 173 7.24 -7.40 -25.24
CA ARG A 173 6.96 -6.29 -24.33
C ARG A 173 7.31 -6.56 -22.87
N GLN A 174 7.43 -7.82 -22.47
CA GLN A 174 7.69 -8.19 -21.08
C GLN A 174 8.86 -9.14 -20.90
N LEU A 175 8.90 -10.27 -21.62
CA LEU A 175 9.95 -11.27 -21.35
C LEU A 175 11.34 -10.78 -21.81
N LEU A 176 11.49 -10.43 -23.09
CA LEU A 176 12.78 -9.95 -23.63
C LEU A 176 13.28 -8.68 -22.91
N PRO A 177 12.45 -7.65 -22.66
CA PRO A 177 12.91 -6.47 -21.94
C PRO A 177 13.40 -6.78 -20.52
N PHE A 178 12.81 -7.74 -19.82
CA PHE A 178 13.28 -8.12 -18.49
C PHE A 178 14.70 -8.69 -18.48
N ILE A 179 15.07 -9.45 -19.52
CA ILE A 179 16.40 -10.05 -19.63
C ILE A 179 17.44 -9.04 -20.11
N HIS A 180 17.05 -8.16 -21.03
CA HIS A 180 17.99 -7.28 -21.73
C HIS A 180 18.12 -5.88 -21.12
N ASN A 181 17.19 -5.47 -20.24
CA ASN A 181 17.24 -4.18 -19.57
C ASN A 181 17.77 -4.33 -18.14
N ASN A 182 18.86 -3.63 -17.82
CA ASN A 182 19.43 -3.57 -16.46
C ASN A 182 19.30 -2.19 -15.82
N ASN A 183 18.57 -1.27 -16.45
CA ASN A 183 18.52 0.14 -16.06
C ASN A 183 17.28 0.51 -15.23
N LEU A 184 16.28 -0.37 -15.14
CA LEU A 184 15.12 -0.11 -14.31
C LEU A 184 15.48 -0.35 -12.84
N TRP A 185 15.46 0.71 -12.04
CA TRP A 185 15.92 0.70 -10.64
C TRP A 185 15.26 -0.41 -9.80
N TRP A 186 13.97 -0.69 -10.02
CA TRP A 186 13.23 -1.70 -9.25
C TRP A 186 13.73 -3.13 -9.51
N MET A 187 14.44 -3.37 -10.61
CA MET A 187 15.09 -4.65 -10.90
C MET A 187 16.29 -4.90 -9.98
N ALA A 188 16.82 -3.86 -9.34
CA ALA A 188 17.89 -3.95 -8.35
C ALA A 188 19.19 -4.64 -8.87
N ARG A 189 19.41 -4.68 -10.20
CA ARG A 189 20.59 -5.28 -10.85
C ARG A 189 21.89 -4.57 -10.45
N ASN A 190 21.81 -3.26 -10.27
CA ASN A 190 22.91 -2.39 -9.86
C ASN A 190 22.72 -1.85 -8.44
N TYR A 191 22.03 -2.62 -7.59
CA TYR A 191 21.71 -2.21 -6.22
C TYR A 191 22.99 -1.97 -5.40
N GLN A 192 23.03 -0.82 -4.73
CA GLN A 192 24.04 -0.50 -3.72
C GLN A 192 23.35 -0.42 -2.35
N LYS A 193 24.07 -0.78 -1.28
CA LYS A 193 23.52 -0.68 0.07
C LYS A 193 23.09 0.77 0.35
N GLY A 194 21.81 0.95 0.68
CA GLY A 194 21.20 2.27 0.90
C GLY A 194 20.48 2.85 -0.32
N SER A 195 20.51 2.20 -1.48
CA SER A 195 19.60 2.53 -2.58
C SER A 195 18.16 2.28 -2.16
N LEU A 196 17.26 3.21 -2.49
CA LEU A 196 15.83 3.05 -2.20
C LEU A 196 15.22 1.99 -3.12
N LEU A 197 14.58 0.99 -2.52
CA LEU A 197 13.64 0.10 -3.18
C LEU A 197 12.27 0.30 -2.56
N ASN A 198 11.21 -0.22 -3.18
CA ASN A 198 9.86 -0.06 -2.66
C ASN A 198 8.93 -1.15 -3.23
N ASN A 199 7.61 -0.93 -3.12
CA ASN A 199 6.57 -1.82 -3.65
C ASN A 199 6.76 -2.26 -5.12
N TRP A 200 7.43 -1.50 -5.97
CA TRP A 200 7.66 -1.84 -7.38
C TRP A 200 8.49 -3.10 -7.54
N THR A 201 9.48 -3.34 -6.68
CA THR A 201 10.36 -4.50 -6.80
C THR A 201 9.59 -5.83 -6.68
N PRO A 202 8.86 -6.12 -5.59
CA PRO A 202 8.06 -7.34 -5.53
C PRO A 202 6.90 -7.34 -6.54
N TRP A 203 6.28 -6.19 -6.84
CA TRP A 203 5.18 -6.11 -7.79
C TRP A 203 5.58 -6.50 -9.22
N CYS A 204 6.61 -5.87 -9.77
CA CYS A 204 7.06 -6.11 -11.13
C CYS A 204 7.65 -7.52 -11.28
N ASN A 205 8.48 -7.97 -10.32
CA ASN A 205 9.05 -9.31 -10.37
C ASN A 205 8.01 -10.42 -10.25
N PHE A 206 6.95 -10.24 -9.43
CA PHE A 206 5.82 -11.18 -9.39
C PHE A 206 5.16 -11.36 -10.76
N ASN A 207 4.82 -10.24 -11.40
CA ASN A 207 4.15 -10.27 -12.68
C ASN A 207 5.05 -10.84 -13.80
N VAL A 208 6.33 -10.49 -13.81
CA VAL A 208 7.32 -11.07 -14.74
C VAL A 208 7.48 -12.57 -14.51
N LEU A 209 7.66 -13.01 -13.26
CA LEU A 209 7.78 -14.43 -12.91
C LEU A 209 6.56 -15.21 -13.40
N GLN A 210 5.36 -14.67 -13.20
CA GLN A 210 4.12 -15.27 -13.66
C GLN A 210 4.10 -15.45 -15.17
N SER A 211 4.44 -14.42 -15.95
CA SER A 211 4.48 -14.51 -17.40
C SER A 211 5.51 -15.52 -17.91
N TYR A 212 6.70 -15.54 -17.32
CA TYR A 212 7.72 -16.54 -17.65
C TYR A 212 7.24 -17.97 -17.40
N MET A 213 6.68 -18.22 -16.21
CA MET A 213 6.21 -19.55 -15.81
C MET A 213 5.00 -20.04 -16.62
N LEU A 214 4.26 -19.14 -17.29
CA LEU A 214 3.13 -19.46 -18.16
C LEU A 214 3.51 -19.63 -19.64
N ILE A 215 4.56 -18.95 -20.12
CA ILE A 215 4.87 -18.82 -21.56
C ILE A 215 6.14 -19.56 -22.00
N GLU A 216 7.18 -19.58 -21.17
CA GLU A 216 8.49 -20.11 -21.51
C GLU A 216 8.62 -21.58 -21.07
N ASN A 217 9.08 -22.44 -21.99
CA ASN A 217 9.29 -23.87 -21.75
C ASN A 217 10.73 -24.31 -22.02
N ASP A 218 11.57 -23.43 -22.56
CA ASP A 218 13.01 -23.62 -22.56
C ASP A 218 13.54 -23.51 -21.12
N ARG A 219 14.06 -24.62 -20.61
CA ARG A 219 14.51 -24.75 -19.22
C ARG A 219 15.61 -23.74 -18.87
N ASP A 220 16.51 -23.46 -19.80
CA ASP A 220 17.67 -22.61 -19.55
C ASP A 220 17.27 -21.14 -19.51
N LYS A 221 16.44 -20.71 -20.46
CA LYS A 221 15.84 -19.36 -20.45
C LYS A 221 14.99 -19.14 -19.21
N LEU A 222 14.14 -20.11 -18.86
CA LEU A 222 13.28 -20.02 -17.69
C LEU A 222 14.10 -19.97 -16.40
N ALA A 223 15.13 -20.82 -16.25
CA ALA A 223 16.00 -20.81 -15.08
C ALA A 223 16.76 -19.49 -14.92
N ASN A 224 17.23 -18.91 -16.02
CA ASN A 224 17.87 -17.60 -16.00
C ASN A 224 16.88 -16.52 -15.53
N ALA A 225 15.69 -16.47 -16.13
CA ALA A 225 14.66 -15.49 -15.76
C ALA A 225 14.24 -15.60 -14.29
N VAL A 226 13.99 -16.82 -13.79
CA VAL A 226 13.62 -17.06 -12.39
C VAL A 226 14.76 -16.67 -11.45
N TYR A 227 16.02 -16.99 -11.78
CA TYR A 227 17.16 -16.55 -10.97
C TYR A 227 17.25 -15.02 -10.89
N LEU A 228 17.04 -14.37 -12.03
CA LEU A 228 17.04 -12.91 -12.14
C LEU A 228 15.90 -12.28 -11.31
N THR A 229 14.71 -12.88 -11.22
CA THR A 229 13.67 -12.36 -10.32
C THR A 229 14.04 -12.57 -8.84
N ILE A 230 14.65 -13.71 -8.49
CA ILE A 230 15.11 -14.02 -7.12
C ILE A 230 16.13 -12.99 -6.66
N GLU A 231 17.15 -12.72 -7.47
CA GLU A 231 18.18 -11.73 -7.14
C GLU A 231 17.58 -10.35 -6.86
N SER A 232 16.61 -9.92 -7.68
CA SER A 232 15.94 -8.63 -7.51
C SER A 232 15.16 -8.54 -6.19
N VAL A 233 14.36 -9.57 -5.90
CA VAL A 233 13.54 -9.62 -4.67
C VAL A 233 14.41 -9.83 -3.42
N ASP A 234 15.54 -10.53 -3.52
CA ASP A 234 16.53 -10.62 -2.45
C ASP A 234 17.09 -9.24 -2.08
N LYS A 235 17.34 -8.36 -3.05
CA LYS A 235 17.75 -6.97 -2.75
C LYS A 235 16.65 -6.17 -2.07
N TYR A 236 15.39 -6.40 -2.43
CA TYR A 236 14.27 -5.83 -1.69
C TYR A 236 14.26 -6.26 -0.21
N LEU A 237 14.49 -7.56 0.08
CA LEU A 237 14.60 -8.06 1.46
C LEU A 237 15.76 -7.44 2.24
N ASN A 238 16.87 -7.11 1.56
CA ASN A 238 18.00 -6.39 2.16
C ASN A 238 17.71 -4.89 2.41
N TYR A 239 16.72 -4.32 1.72
CA TYR A 239 16.29 -2.93 1.89
C TYR A 239 15.27 -2.80 3.04
N ILE A 240 14.28 -3.69 3.10
CA ILE A 240 13.26 -3.65 4.15
C ILE A 240 13.81 -4.05 5.52
N LYS A 241 13.23 -3.48 6.56
CA LYS A 241 13.62 -3.67 7.96
C LYS A 241 13.17 -5.03 8.49
N GLN A 242 13.97 -5.64 9.37
CA GLN A 242 13.72 -7.01 9.85
C GLN A 242 12.50 -7.11 10.79
N ASP A 243 12.10 -5.98 11.39
CA ASP A 243 10.91 -5.90 12.24
C ASP A 243 9.59 -6.07 11.46
N GLY A 244 9.64 -6.03 10.13
CA GLY A 244 8.53 -6.34 9.24
C GLY A 244 7.46 -5.25 9.16
N ALA A 245 7.68 -4.05 9.70
CA ALA A 245 6.74 -2.96 9.45
C ALA A 245 6.75 -2.56 7.97
N CYS A 246 5.57 -2.25 7.43
CA CYS A 246 5.48 -1.63 6.11
C CYS A 246 5.66 -0.12 6.28
N GLU A 247 6.87 0.38 6.02
CA GLU A 247 7.20 1.80 6.13
C GLU A 247 6.38 2.69 5.18
N GLU A 248 5.95 2.15 4.03
CA GLU A 248 5.04 2.82 3.08
C GLU A 248 3.58 2.89 3.60
N GLY A 249 3.31 2.31 4.76
CA GLY A 249 2.02 2.33 5.43
C GLY A 249 1.02 1.26 4.96
N PRO A 250 -0.13 1.14 5.65
CA PRO A 250 -1.10 0.07 5.40
C PRO A 250 -1.75 0.10 4.01
N SER A 251 -1.82 1.25 3.34
CA SER A 251 -2.34 1.31 1.97
C SER A 251 -1.41 0.65 0.93
N TYR A 252 -0.10 0.64 1.19
CA TYR A 252 0.88 -0.02 0.33
C TYR A 252 1.14 -1.48 0.72
N TRP A 253 0.66 -1.93 1.89
CA TRP A 253 0.88 -3.30 2.34
C TRP A 253 0.50 -4.36 1.29
N GLY A 254 -0.64 -4.19 0.61
CA GLY A 254 -1.10 -5.11 -0.44
C GLY A 254 -0.25 -5.08 -1.72
N HIS A 255 0.48 -3.98 -1.96
CA HIS A 255 1.36 -3.75 -3.10
C HIS A 255 2.82 -4.14 -2.83
N ALA A 256 3.25 -4.12 -1.56
CA ALA A 256 4.59 -4.48 -1.12
C ALA A 256 4.58 -5.86 -0.41
N PRO A 257 4.44 -6.00 0.93
CA PRO A 257 4.36 -7.32 1.59
C PRO A 257 3.40 -8.33 0.97
N GLY A 258 2.20 -7.91 0.59
CA GLY A 258 1.20 -8.80 -0.01
C GLY A 258 1.61 -9.31 -1.39
N LYS A 259 2.35 -8.51 -2.18
CA LYS A 259 2.91 -8.96 -3.47
C LYS A 259 4.17 -9.78 -3.30
N PHE A 260 4.99 -9.45 -2.32
CA PHE A 260 6.12 -10.30 -1.94
C PHE A 260 5.63 -11.70 -1.53
N PHE A 261 4.53 -11.80 -0.78
CA PHE A 261 3.89 -13.09 -0.49
C PHE A 261 3.47 -13.83 -1.76
N ASP A 262 2.74 -13.16 -2.68
CA ASP A 262 2.35 -13.79 -3.95
C ASP A 262 3.57 -14.28 -4.75
N TYR A 263 4.68 -13.51 -4.72
CA TYR A 263 5.94 -13.87 -5.36
C TYR A 263 6.54 -15.14 -4.76
N ILE A 264 6.70 -15.22 -3.44
CA ILE A 264 7.31 -16.41 -2.80
C ILE A 264 6.39 -17.63 -2.87
N GLU A 265 5.06 -17.44 -2.86
CA GLU A 265 4.10 -18.52 -3.08
C GLU A 265 4.24 -19.08 -4.50
N LEU A 266 4.26 -18.21 -5.52
CA LEU A 266 4.47 -18.62 -6.90
C LEU A 266 5.85 -19.26 -7.11
N LEU A 267 6.91 -18.71 -6.50
CA LEU A 267 8.26 -19.28 -6.58
C LEU A 267 8.33 -20.68 -5.95
N ARG A 268 7.69 -20.86 -4.80
CA ARG A 268 7.58 -22.16 -4.13
C ARG A 268 6.86 -23.17 -5.01
N MET A 269 5.73 -22.80 -5.61
CA MET A 269 4.99 -23.66 -6.55
C MET A 269 5.83 -23.98 -7.79
N SER A 270 6.52 -22.98 -8.35
CA SER A 270 7.36 -23.08 -9.54
C SER A 270 8.62 -23.93 -9.32
N THR A 271 8.98 -24.18 -8.07
CA THR A 271 10.17 -24.97 -7.70
C THR A 271 9.84 -26.28 -6.99
N GLY A 272 8.57 -26.66 -6.93
CA GLY A 272 8.11 -27.85 -6.21
C GLY A 272 8.46 -27.82 -4.71
N GLY A 273 8.56 -26.62 -4.13
CA GLY A 273 8.94 -26.41 -2.73
C GLY A 273 10.44 -26.42 -2.45
N ARG A 274 11.31 -26.53 -3.46
CA ARG A 274 12.77 -26.53 -3.25
C ARG A 274 13.35 -25.15 -2.92
N VAL A 275 12.66 -24.08 -3.31
CA VAL A 275 12.97 -22.71 -2.88
C VAL A 275 11.78 -22.21 -2.07
N ASP A 276 11.95 -22.11 -0.76
CA ASP A 276 10.89 -21.74 0.18
C ASP A 276 11.49 -20.92 1.34
N VAL A 277 11.03 -19.68 1.48
CA VAL A 277 11.41 -18.76 2.57
C VAL A 277 10.23 -18.43 3.48
N MET A 278 9.10 -19.13 3.33
CA MET A 278 7.84 -18.81 4.02
C MET A 278 7.95 -18.94 5.56
N ARG A 279 8.93 -19.72 6.04
CA ARG A 279 9.19 -19.95 7.47
C ARG A 279 10.13 -18.94 8.10
N ASP A 280 10.70 -18.03 7.32
CA ASP A 280 11.49 -16.95 7.87
C ASP A 280 10.61 -16.03 8.75
N PRO A 281 11.01 -15.71 10.00
CA PRO A 281 10.22 -14.86 10.89
C PRO A 281 9.90 -13.48 10.30
N MET A 282 10.80 -12.91 9.51
CA MET A 282 10.62 -11.61 8.87
C MET A 282 9.41 -11.63 7.92
N VAL A 283 9.27 -12.70 7.14
CA VAL A 283 8.14 -12.91 6.21
C VAL A 283 6.82 -12.91 6.97
N ARG A 284 6.75 -13.62 8.11
CA ARG A 284 5.57 -13.59 8.97
C ARG A 284 5.32 -12.19 9.56
N ASN A 285 6.36 -11.50 10.03
CA ASN A 285 6.25 -10.16 10.62
C ASN A 285 5.70 -9.13 9.62
N MET A 286 6.20 -9.17 8.37
CA MET A 286 5.68 -8.39 7.25
C MET A 286 4.19 -8.62 7.03
N GLY A 287 3.76 -9.88 7.08
CA GLY A 287 2.36 -10.25 6.97
C GLY A 287 1.51 -9.68 8.12
N GLU A 288 1.96 -9.85 9.37
CA GLU A 288 1.21 -9.47 10.56
C GLU A 288 1.09 -7.94 10.76
N TYR A 289 1.91 -7.12 10.09
CA TYR A 289 1.86 -5.66 10.19
C TYR A 289 0.45 -5.10 9.92
N ILE A 290 -0.24 -5.57 8.88
CA ILE A 290 -1.58 -5.06 8.53
C ILE A 290 -2.62 -5.35 9.61
N VAL A 291 -2.44 -6.45 10.36
CA VAL A 291 -3.32 -6.78 11.48
C VAL A 291 -3.03 -5.87 12.66
N ARG A 292 -1.74 -5.59 12.92
CA ARG A 292 -1.26 -4.78 14.04
C ARG A 292 -1.55 -3.29 13.86
N SER A 293 -1.63 -2.81 12.62
CA SER A 293 -2.00 -1.42 12.31
C SER A 293 -3.51 -1.18 12.26
N TYR A 294 -4.33 -2.24 12.12
CA TYR A 294 -5.78 -2.11 12.15
C TYR A 294 -6.26 -1.71 13.54
N VAL A 295 -7.11 -0.69 13.65
CA VAL A 295 -7.63 -0.19 14.93
C VAL A 295 -9.04 -0.71 15.20
N GLY A 296 -9.87 -0.80 14.17
CA GLY A 296 -11.29 -1.14 14.26
C GLY A 296 -12.16 -0.21 13.41
N ASN A 297 -13.38 -0.65 13.07
CA ASN A 297 -14.31 0.11 12.22
C ASN A 297 -13.67 0.63 10.92
N ASP A 298 -12.83 -0.22 10.34
CA ASP A 298 -12.07 -0.01 9.11
C ASP A 298 -10.98 1.07 9.22
N TYR A 299 -10.75 1.62 10.42
CA TYR A 299 -9.63 2.52 10.66
C TYR A 299 -8.32 1.74 10.85
N VAL A 300 -7.24 2.29 10.30
CA VAL A 300 -5.86 1.81 10.42
C VAL A 300 -4.93 2.96 10.81
N VAL A 301 -3.81 2.66 11.43
CA VAL A 301 -2.72 3.63 11.64
C VAL A 301 -2.07 3.96 10.30
N ASN A 302 -2.31 5.16 9.79
CA ASN A 302 -1.96 5.58 8.44
C ASN A 302 -0.72 6.50 8.37
N PHE A 303 0.37 6.11 9.03
CA PHE A 303 1.66 6.75 8.74
C PHE A 303 2.05 6.53 7.26
N ALA A 304 2.87 7.45 6.72
CA ALA A 304 3.24 7.51 5.31
C ALA A 304 2.04 7.77 4.37
N ASP A 305 2.19 7.54 3.07
CA ASP A 305 1.15 7.76 2.05
C ASP A 305 -0.02 6.75 2.14
N ALA A 306 -0.67 6.68 3.28
CA ALA A 306 -1.78 5.80 3.56
C ALA A 306 -3.09 6.54 3.84
N SER A 307 -4.20 5.91 3.43
CA SER A 307 -5.53 6.26 3.89
C SER A 307 -5.71 5.81 5.33
N ALA A 308 -6.40 6.61 6.16
CA ALA A 308 -6.83 6.20 7.49
C ALA A 308 -7.88 5.08 7.47
N LYS A 309 -8.40 4.72 6.28
CA LYS A 309 -9.29 3.58 6.06
C LYS A 309 -8.56 2.44 5.34
N ALA A 310 -8.68 1.23 5.90
CA ALA A 310 -8.11 0.00 5.34
C ALA A 310 -8.69 -0.30 3.96
N ASP A 311 -7.85 -0.80 3.05
CA ASP A 311 -8.31 -1.42 1.82
C ASP A 311 -8.71 -2.88 2.09
N LEU A 312 -10.01 -3.15 2.02
CA LEU A 312 -10.57 -4.48 2.25
C LEU A 312 -10.41 -5.42 1.03
N ALA A 313 -9.90 -4.94 -0.10
CA ALA A 313 -9.67 -5.78 -1.28
C ALA A 313 -8.60 -6.86 -1.04
N PHE A 314 -7.67 -6.64 -0.10
CA PHE A 314 -6.56 -7.56 0.18
C PHE A 314 -6.87 -8.60 1.26
N ILE A 315 -8.09 -8.66 1.81
CA ILE A 315 -8.44 -9.60 2.88
C ILE A 315 -8.19 -11.08 2.51
N PRO A 316 -8.53 -11.55 1.30
CA PRO A 316 -8.16 -12.91 0.88
C PRO A 316 -6.64 -13.14 0.84
N VAL A 317 -5.85 -12.13 0.49
CA VAL A 317 -4.37 -12.19 0.51
C VAL A 317 -3.89 -12.34 1.95
N VAL A 318 -4.45 -11.59 2.90
CA VAL A 318 -4.09 -11.72 4.33
C VAL A 318 -4.37 -13.14 4.84
N PHE A 319 -5.49 -13.75 4.45
CA PHE A 319 -5.80 -15.12 4.84
C PHE A 319 -4.78 -16.13 4.26
N ARG A 320 -4.49 -16.04 2.95
CA ARG A 320 -3.48 -16.89 2.30
C ARG A 320 -2.10 -16.71 2.92
N TYR A 321 -1.71 -15.48 3.23
CA TYR A 321 -0.44 -15.19 3.88
C TYR A 321 -0.38 -15.82 5.29
N GLY A 322 -1.46 -15.72 6.05
CA GLY A 322 -1.65 -16.42 7.31
C GLY A 322 -1.52 -17.94 7.20
N LYS A 323 -2.06 -18.54 6.13
CA LYS A 323 -1.92 -19.97 5.87
C LYS A 323 -0.49 -20.36 5.53
N GLY A 324 0.19 -19.61 4.65
CA GLY A 324 1.57 -19.87 4.26
C GLY A 324 2.54 -19.79 5.45
N THR A 325 2.41 -18.76 6.28
CA THR A 325 3.31 -18.49 7.41
C THR A 325 2.86 -19.11 8.74
N ASP A 326 1.74 -19.81 8.75
CA ASP A 326 1.09 -20.34 9.95
C ASP A 326 0.80 -19.28 11.04
N SER A 327 0.27 -18.13 10.60
CA SER A 327 -0.20 -17.06 11.49
C SER A 327 -1.72 -17.16 11.70
N GLN A 328 -2.11 -17.63 12.89
CA GLN A 328 -3.52 -17.61 13.29
C GLN A 328 -4.07 -16.18 13.43
N LEU A 329 -3.20 -15.22 13.77
CA LEU A 329 -3.54 -13.80 13.85
C LEU A 329 -4.08 -13.29 12.51
N MET A 330 -3.36 -13.54 11.42
CA MET A 330 -3.79 -13.16 10.07
C MET A 330 -5.06 -13.89 9.61
N LYS A 331 -5.14 -15.21 9.82
CA LYS A 331 -6.32 -16.01 9.43
C LYS A 331 -7.59 -15.53 10.15
N ASN A 332 -7.52 -15.33 11.45
CA ASN A 332 -8.66 -14.85 12.25
C ASN A 332 -9.05 -13.41 11.91
N PHE A 333 -8.07 -12.55 11.67
CA PHE A 333 -8.31 -11.17 11.27
C PHE A 333 -9.01 -11.09 9.91
N ALA A 334 -8.51 -11.85 8.93
CA ALA A 334 -9.12 -11.90 7.61
C ALA A 334 -10.57 -12.42 7.69
N ALA A 335 -10.82 -13.49 8.44
CA ALA A 335 -12.18 -14.00 8.65
C ALA A 335 -13.08 -13.02 9.43
N TYR A 336 -12.53 -12.24 10.36
CA TYR A 336 -13.26 -11.18 11.08
C TYR A 336 -13.76 -10.09 10.13
N LEU A 337 -12.89 -9.59 9.23
CA LEU A 337 -13.28 -8.59 8.25
C LEU A 337 -14.16 -9.18 7.16
N ASP A 338 -13.94 -10.45 6.80
CA ASP A 338 -14.79 -11.14 5.84
C ASP A 338 -16.25 -11.16 6.33
N LYS A 339 -16.50 -11.53 7.58
CA LYS A 339 -17.86 -11.56 8.14
C LYS A 339 -18.54 -10.20 8.26
N ARG A 340 -17.78 -9.10 8.18
CA ARG A 340 -18.29 -7.72 8.27
C ARG A 340 -18.59 -7.07 6.92
N SER A 341 -18.13 -7.66 5.82
CA SER A 341 -18.40 -7.11 4.49
C SER A 341 -19.89 -7.12 4.19
N THR A 342 -20.38 -6.02 3.65
CA THR A 342 -21.78 -5.87 3.21
C THR A 342 -22.03 -6.45 1.82
N LYS A 343 -20.97 -6.80 1.07
CA LYS A 343 -21.06 -7.32 -0.30
C LYS A 343 -21.25 -8.84 -0.29
N THR A 344 -22.29 -9.33 -0.97
CA THR A 344 -22.55 -10.79 -1.09
C THR A 344 -21.70 -11.44 -2.18
N GLU A 345 -21.63 -12.78 -2.19
CA GLU A 345 -20.96 -13.53 -3.26
C GLU A 345 -21.56 -13.28 -4.64
N GLU A 346 -22.89 -13.24 -4.71
CA GLU A 346 -23.65 -12.93 -5.94
C GLU A 346 -23.37 -11.51 -6.46
N GLN A 347 -22.98 -10.60 -5.57
CA GLN A 347 -22.52 -9.26 -5.94
C GLN A 347 -21.05 -9.23 -6.37
N GLY A 348 -20.36 -10.37 -6.40
CA GLY A 348 -18.97 -10.50 -6.82
C GLY A 348 -17.97 -10.11 -5.72
N ARG A 349 -18.28 -10.45 -4.47
CA ARG A 349 -17.38 -10.24 -3.31
C ARG A 349 -15.98 -10.82 -3.54
N TYR A 350 -15.89 -12.09 -3.94
CA TYR A 350 -14.63 -12.81 -4.13
C TYR A 350 -14.02 -12.64 -5.54
N LEU A 351 -14.51 -11.66 -6.30
CA LEU A 351 -14.04 -11.31 -7.65
C LEU A 351 -13.46 -9.88 -7.69
N SER A 352 -13.06 -9.35 -6.53
CA SER A 352 -12.69 -7.94 -6.34
C SER A 352 -11.22 -7.59 -6.60
N ALA A 353 -10.38 -8.54 -7.01
CA ALA A 353 -8.96 -8.28 -7.28
C ALA A 353 -8.68 -7.61 -8.65
N GLY A 354 -9.69 -6.99 -9.25
CA GLY A 354 -9.54 -6.20 -10.47
C GLY A 354 -9.05 -7.01 -11.66
N THR A 355 -7.81 -6.74 -12.08
CA THR A 355 -7.09 -7.34 -13.21
C THR A 355 -6.05 -8.38 -12.80
N ASP A 356 -5.85 -8.57 -11.49
CA ASP A 356 -4.93 -9.57 -10.94
C ASP A 356 -5.59 -10.96 -10.96
N VAL A 357 -5.40 -11.65 -12.09
CA VAL A 357 -5.98 -12.98 -12.35
C VAL A 357 -5.56 -14.00 -11.30
N TYR A 358 -4.28 -13.97 -10.90
CA TYR A 358 -3.77 -14.88 -9.88
C TYR A 358 -4.47 -14.70 -8.54
N ARG A 359 -4.60 -13.46 -8.06
CA ARG A 359 -5.31 -13.19 -6.80
C ARG A 359 -6.79 -13.56 -6.90
N MET A 360 -7.46 -13.35 -8.03
CA MET A 360 -8.85 -13.78 -8.21
C MET A 360 -9.00 -15.30 -8.09
N LEU A 361 -8.19 -16.07 -8.83
CA LEU A 361 -8.24 -17.53 -8.80
C LEU A 361 -7.85 -18.08 -7.42
N ALA A 362 -6.81 -17.52 -6.80
CA ALA A 362 -6.37 -17.91 -5.47
C ALA A 362 -7.43 -17.59 -4.39
N THR A 363 -8.17 -16.49 -4.56
CA THR A 363 -9.30 -16.14 -3.68
C THR A 363 -10.45 -17.15 -3.82
N LEU A 364 -10.81 -17.53 -5.05
CA LEU A 364 -11.84 -18.55 -5.28
C LEU A 364 -11.45 -19.90 -4.67
N ALA A 365 -10.16 -20.26 -4.72
CA ALA A 365 -9.66 -21.51 -4.15
C ALA A 365 -9.73 -21.59 -2.62
N ILE A 366 -9.69 -20.45 -1.91
CA ILE A 366 -9.64 -20.41 -0.43
C ILE A 366 -10.90 -19.86 0.23
N LYS A 367 -11.89 -19.36 -0.53
CA LYS A 367 -13.04 -18.65 0.03
C LYS A 367 -13.87 -19.48 1.02
N GLU A 368 -14.05 -20.78 0.79
CA GLU A 368 -14.83 -21.64 1.70
C GLU A 368 -14.09 -21.85 3.03
N GLU A 369 -12.76 -22.00 2.99
CA GLU A 369 -11.92 -22.08 4.18
C GLU A 369 -11.93 -20.75 4.97
N LEU A 370 -11.87 -19.62 4.25
CA LEU A 370 -11.97 -18.28 4.85
C LEU A 370 -13.32 -18.07 5.56
N LYS A 371 -14.44 -18.43 4.92
CA LYS A 371 -15.79 -18.33 5.52
C LYS A 371 -15.93 -19.19 6.77
N ALA A 372 -15.43 -20.43 6.71
CA ALA A 372 -15.50 -21.40 7.79
C ALA A 372 -14.62 -21.00 9.00
N THR A 373 -13.58 -20.18 8.78
CA THR A 373 -12.67 -19.76 9.83
C THR A 373 -13.36 -18.85 10.87
N GLN A 374 -13.02 -19.03 12.14
CA GLN A 374 -13.50 -18.16 13.21
C GLN A 374 -12.82 -16.79 13.13
N GLY A 375 -13.63 -15.73 12.99
CA GLY A 375 -13.14 -14.36 12.88
C GLY A 375 -12.99 -13.72 14.26
N THR A 376 -11.79 -13.24 14.60
CA THR A 376 -11.55 -12.44 15.81
C THR A 376 -10.57 -11.31 15.53
N LEU A 377 -10.85 -10.11 16.05
CA LEU A 377 -9.90 -9.01 16.09
C LEU A 377 -9.24 -8.96 17.47
N ASN A 378 -7.96 -9.31 17.54
CA ASN A 378 -7.19 -9.29 18.78
C ASN A 378 -6.06 -8.26 18.68
N HIS A 379 -6.14 -7.23 19.51
CA HIS A 379 -5.04 -6.28 19.67
C HIS A 379 -4.12 -6.75 20.79
N PRO A 380 -2.80 -6.91 20.53
CA PRO A 380 -1.86 -7.05 21.62
C PRO A 380 -1.84 -5.76 22.46
N ALA A 381 -1.41 -5.87 23.72
CA ALA A 381 -1.25 -4.70 24.59
C ALA A 381 -0.31 -3.66 23.97
N TYR A 382 0.70 -4.11 23.23
CA TYR A 382 1.54 -3.26 22.39
C TYR A 382 2.12 -4.02 21.20
N THR A 383 2.61 -3.28 20.22
CA THR A 383 3.53 -3.72 19.16
C THR A 383 4.65 -2.70 19.07
N TRP A 384 5.91 -3.16 19.05
CA TRP A 384 7.09 -2.32 18.93
C TRP A 384 7.95 -2.79 17.75
N TYR A 385 8.19 -1.88 16.81
CA TYR A 385 9.01 -2.08 15.62
C TYR A 385 10.32 -1.30 15.83
N PRO A 386 11.40 -1.94 16.33
CA PRO A 386 12.60 -1.23 16.77
C PRO A 386 13.43 -0.61 15.65
N GLU A 387 13.35 -1.11 14.41
CA GLU A 387 14.11 -0.56 13.28
C GLU A 387 13.31 0.52 12.55
N THR A 388 12.00 0.31 12.41
CA THR A 388 11.08 1.29 11.79
C THR A 388 10.67 2.38 12.78
N GLU A 389 10.87 2.11 14.07
CA GLU A 389 10.53 2.98 15.20
C GLU A 389 9.02 3.31 15.31
N PHE A 390 8.17 2.34 14.97
CA PHE A 390 6.73 2.43 15.19
C PHE A 390 6.34 1.75 16.50
N CYS A 391 5.51 2.42 17.30
CA CYS A 391 4.99 1.86 18.54
C CYS A 391 3.47 1.99 18.60
N TYR A 392 2.79 0.86 18.73
CA TYR A 392 1.33 0.81 18.94
C TYR A 392 1.05 0.30 20.35
N MET A 393 0.16 0.96 21.07
CA MET A 393 -0.22 0.61 22.43
C MET A 393 -1.74 0.57 22.54
N THR A 394 -2.27 -0.42 23.25
CA THR A 394 -3.71 -0.54 23.54
C THR A 394 -3.95 -0.79 25.02
N ASN A 395 -5.17 -0.48 25.49
CA ASN A 395 -5.57 -0.76 26.87
C ASN A 395 -7.02 -1.26 26.96
N LYS A 396 -7.40 -1.73 28.16
CA LYS A 396 -8.75 -2.26 28.44
C LYS A 396 -9.85 -1.20 28.30
N SER A 397 -9.52 0.09 28.33
CA SER A 397 -10.45 1.18 28.10
C SER A 397 -10.65 1.51 26.62
N LYS A 398 -10.18 0.63 25.72
CA LYS A 398 -10.30 0.73 24.26
C LYS A 398 -9.67 2.01 23.71
N MET A 399 -8.56 2.45 24.32
CA MET A 399 -7.68 3.45 23.72
C MET A 399 -6.63 2.72 22.88
N PHE A 400 -6.37 3.23 21.68
CA PHE A 400 -5.28 2.79 20.81
C PHE A 400 -4.42 4.00 20.51
N LEU A 401 -3.14 3.93 20.82
CA LEU A 401 -2.18 5.01 20.64
C LEU A 401 -1.05 4.52 19.71
N ALA A 402 -0.78 5.26 18.66
CA ALA A 402 0.30 4.98 17.72
C ALA A 402 1.32 6.12 17.72
N MET A 403 2.61 5.81 17.71
CA MET A 403 3.72 6.76 17.64
C MET A 403 4.72 6.33 16.58
N LYS A 404 5.44 7.31 16.04
CA LYS A 404 6.47 7.13 15.01
C LYS A 404 7.76 7.83 15.41
N GLY A 405 8.90 7.18 15.22
CA GLY A 405 10.23 7.77 15.14
C GLY A 405 10.71 7.79 13.69
N GLY A 406 11.83 7.13 13.41
CA GLY A 406 12.33 6.89 12.07
C GLY A 406 13.04 8.10 11.49
N PHE A 407 12.89 8.33 10.18
CA PHE A 407 13.53 9.46 9.51
C PHE A 407 12.69 10.01 8.36
N ASN A 408 12.95 11.26 8.00
CA ASN A 408 12.36 11.88 6.83
C ASN A 408 13.13 11.37 5.60
N ASN A 409 12.46 11.01 4.50
CA ASN A 409 12.98 10.28 3.34
C ASN A 409 12.93 8.74 3.42
N GLU A 410 12.07 8.16 4.27
CA GLU A 410 11.58 6.79 4.06
C GLU A 410 10.71 6.71 2.79
N SER A 411 10.56 5.53 2.17
CA SER A 411 9.69 5.42 0.98
C SER A 411 8.26 5.87 1.32
N HIS A 412 7.70 6.78 0.51
CA HIS A 412 6.36 7.32 0.70
C HIS A 412 6.10 8.07 2.03
N ASN A 413 7.15 8.57 2.69
CA ASN A 413 7.04 9.23 4.00
C ASN A 413 6.44 10.64 3.95
N HIS A 414 6.11 11.15 5.15
CA HIS A 414 5.88 12.56 5.46
C HIS A 414 7.00 13.08 6.38
N ASN A 415 7.08 14.39 6.63
CA ASN A 415 7.95 14.94 7.66
C ASN A 415 7.24 14.89 9.02
N ASP A 416 7.26 13.73 9.68
CA ASP A 416 6.40 13.41 10.82
C ASP A 416 7.14 12.67 11.96
N VAL A 417 8.45 12.91 12.14
CA VAL A 417 9.26 12.22 13.14
C VAL A 417 8.85 12.60 14.57
N GLY A 418 8.37 11.62 15.34
CA GLY A 418 7.89 11.82 16.71
C GLY A 418 6.40 12.12 16.81
N THR A 419 5.63 12.05 15.71
CA THR A 419 4.18 12.24 15.71
C THR A 419 3.46 11.13 16.49
N PHE A 420 2.16 11.33 16.73
CA PHE A 420 1.27 10.30 17.26
C PHE A 420 -0.12 10.34 16.60
N SER A 421 -0.88 9.26 16.75
CA SER A 421 -2.33 9.19 16.50
C SER A 421 -3.02 8.51 17.67
N LEU A 422 -4.20 8.99 18.06
CA LEU A 422 -4.97 8.45 19.18
C LEU A 422 -6.40 8.12 18.75
N TYR A 423 -6.83 6.92 19.10
CA TYR A 423 -8.17 6.42 18.86
C TYR A 423 -8.85 6.05 20.18
N ILE A 424 -10.14 6.32 20.28
CA ILE A 424 -10.99 5.96 21.42
C ILE A 424 -12.16 5.14 20.88
N ASN A 425 -12.35 3.92 21.41
CA ASN A 425 -13.40 3.00 20.94
C ASN A 425 -13.37 2.81 19.40
N SER A 426 -12.16 2.69 18.83
CA SER A 426 -11.91 2.59 17.38
C SER A 426 -12.37 3.80 16.55
N THR A 427 -12.53 4.97 17.17
CA THR A 427 -12.74 6.25 16.48
C THR A 427 -11.49 7.12 16.61
N PRO A 428 -10.93 7.65 15.52
CA PRO A 428 -9.78 8.55 15.58
C PRO A 428 -10.15 9.87 16.24
N ILE A 429 -9.32 10.32 17.18
CA ILE A 429 -9.46 11.60 17.90
C ILE A 429 -8.33 12.55 17.50
N PHE A 430 -7.08 12.10 17.60
CA PHE A 430 -5.91 12.80 17.08
C PHE A 430 -5.38 12.02 15.89
N ILE A 431 -5.19 12.71 14.77
CA ILE A 431 -5.15 12.07 13.45
C ILE A 431 -3.85 12.36 12.72
N ASP A 432 -3.54 11.47 11.79
CA ASP A 432 -2.76 11.79 10.61
C ASP A 432 -3.74 11.95 9.43
N ALA A 433 -3.63 13.04 8.67
CA ALA A 433 -4.54 13.29 7.56
C ALA A 433 -4.40 12.23 6.45
N GLY A 434 -3.23 11.61 6.31
CA GLY A 434 -2.87 10.74 5.21
C GLY A 434 -2.49 11.54 3.96
N VAL A 435 -2.67 10.94 2.79
CA VAL A 435 -2.28 11.56 1.51
C VAL A 435 -3.49 11.81 0.59
N GLY A 436 -3.45 12.94 -0.12
CA GLY A 436 -4.41 13.27 -1.16
C GLY A 436 -4.25 12.46 -2.46
N THR A 437 -4.96 12.88 -3.48
CA THR A 437 -4.83 12.35 -4.84
C THR A 437 -3.43 12.64 -5.38
N TYR A 438 -2.77 11.62 -5.92
CA TYR A 438 -1.44 11.78 -6.48
C TYR A 438 -1.43 12.63 -7.74
N THR A 439 -0.53 13.60 -7.77
CA THR A 439 -0.25 14.46 -8.92
C THR A 439 1.25 14.39 -9.23
N LYS A 440 1.69 15.08 -10.29
CA LYS A 440 3.12 15.26 -10.58
C LYS A 440 3.89 15.84 -9.39
N GLN A 441 3.27 16.73 -8.61
CA GLN A 441 3.88 17.34 -7.43
C GLN A 441 4.25 16.30 -6.36
N THR A 442 3.45 15.25 -6.20
CA THR A 442 3.69 14.18 -5.22
C THR A 442 5.02 13.45 -5.42
N PHE A 443 5.46 13.35 -6.68
CA PHE A 443 6.66 12.60 -7.09
C PHE A 443 7.80 13.51 -7.54
N SER A 444 7.71 14.81 -7.29
CA SER A 444 8.76 15.79 -7.59
C SER A 444 9.47 16.26 -6.32
N ASN A 445 10.47 17.11 -6.50
CA ASN A 445 11.11 17.86 -5.40
C ASN A 445 10.15 18.84 -4.69
N GLU A 446 8.95 19.08 -5.22
CA GLU A 446 7.93 19.93 -4.60
C GLU A 446 6.99 19.14 -3.66
N ARG A 447 7.22 17.84 -3.44
CA ARG A 447 6.42 16.98 -2.57
C ARG A 447 6.16 17.62 -1.20
N TYR A 448 7.20 18.18 -0.59
CA TYR A 448 7.12 18.77 0.76
C TYR A 448 6.49 20.17 0.79
N ASN A 449 6.03 20.70 -0.35
CA ASN A 449 5.12 21.85 -0.41
C ASN A 449 3.65 21.43 -0.20
N ILE A 450 3.33 20.14 -0.33
CA ILE A 450 2.01 19.60 -0.04
C ILE A 450 1.82 19.60 1.48
N TRP A 451 0.78 20.27 1.96
CA TRP A 451 0.57 20.49 3.39
C TRP A 451 0.53 19.21 4.23
N THR A 452 -0.01 18.10 3.71
CA THR A 452 -0.05 16.81 4.40
C THR A 452 1.32 16.14 4.55
N MET A 453 2.37 16.66 3.89
CA MET A 453 3.74 16.13 4.00
C MET A 453 4.57 16.94 5.00
N GLN A 454 4.04 18.04 5.55
CA GLN A 454 4.77 18.99 6.39
C GLN A 454 4.47 18.77 7.87
N SER A 455 5.51 18.74 8.71
CA SER A 455 5.41 18.52 10.18
C SER A 455 4.44 19.45 10.91
N ASN A 456 4.24 20.68 10.41
CA ASN A 456 3.28 21.64 10.98
C ASN A 456 1.80 21.22 10.79
N TYR A 457 1.53 20.19 9.98
CA TYR A 457 0.22 19.53 9.86
C TYR A 457 0.24 18.08 10.38
N HIS A 458 1.17 17.76 11.28
CA HIS A 458 1.16 16.57 12.12
C HIS A 458 1.14 16.96 13.61
N ASN A 459 1.10 15.98 14.51
CA ASN A 459 1.01 16.19 15.96
C ASN A 459 2.38 16.51 16.59
N LEU A 460 3.02 17.58 16.10
CA LEU A 460 4.44 17.92 16.31
C LEU A 460 4.67 19.39 16.67
N PRO A 461 5.83 19.73 17.27
CA PRO A 461 6.19 21.11 17.55
C PRO A 461 6.68 21.87 16.31
N LEU A 462 6.47 23.17 16.31
CA LEU A 462 7.19 24.15 15.50
C LEU A 462 8.21 24.83 16.42
N ILE A 463 9.49 24.53 16.21
CA ILE A 463 10.58 24.94 17.12
C ILE A 463 11.22 26.20 16.55
N ASN A 464 11.22 27.31 17.31
CA ASN A 464 11.64 28.61 16.79
C ASN A 464 10.95 29.02 15.48
N GLY A 465 9.70 28.59 15.27
CA GLY A 465 8.97 28.87 14.03
C GLY A 465 9.40 28.00 12.84
N ILE A 466 10.28 27.00 13.05
CA ILE A 466 10.85 26.15 12.01
C ILE A 466 10.26 24.73 12.09
N PRO A 467 9.72 24.19 10.97
CA PRO A 467 9.25 22.80 10.89
C PRO A 467 10.44 21.82 10.71
N GLU A 468 10.15 20.52 10.82
CA GLU A 468 11.06 19.48 10.33
C GLU A 468 11.35 19.63 8.82
N HIS A 469 12.47 19.05 8.38
CA HIS A 469 12.94 19.10 6.99
C HIS A 469 13.07 17.70 6.39
N GLU A 470 12.92 17.58 5.07
CA GLU A 470 13.07 16.32 4.35
C GLU A 470 14.54 15.89 4.17
N GLY A 471 14.80 14.59 4.17
CA GLY A 471 16.12 13.99 3.91
C GLY A 471 16.56 13.04 5.02
N ALA A 472 17.26 11.96 4.67
CA ALA A 472 17.56 10.85 5.59
C ALA A 472 18.42 11.24 6.82
N GLN A 473 19.11 12.38 6.75
CA GLN A 473 19.81 12.98 7.88
C GLN A 473 18.86 13.53 8.96
N TYR A 474 17.65 13.89 8.57
CA TYR A 474 16.60 14.40 9.46
C TYR A 474 15.82 13.26 10.07
N LYS A 475 16.17 12.92 11.31
CA LYS A 475 15.75 11.66 11.93
C LYS A 475 15.58 11.72 13.43
N ALA A 476 14.87 10.74 13.95
CA ALA A 476 14.82 10.44 15.36
C ALA A 476 16.18 9.97 15.88
N THR A 477 16.41 10.22 17.16
CA THR A 477 17.52 9.66 17.92
C THR A 477 17.03 9.24 19.30
N ASN A 478 17.75 8.32 19.95
CA ASN A 478 17.44 7.84 21.31
C ASN A 478 16.00 7.31 21.45
N THR A 479 15.46 6.69 20.40
CA THR A 479 14.12 6.13 20.40
C THR A 479 14.06 4.89 21.29
N THR A 480 13.15 4.88 22.25
CA THR A 480 12.99 3.79 23.22
C THR A 480 11.53 3.51 23.51
N PHE A 481 11.23 2.24 23.79
CA PHE A 481 9.93 1.80 24.28
C PHE A 481 10.09 0.98 25.57
N ASN A 482 9.39 1.39 26.62
CA ASN A 482 9.31 0.71 27.89
C ASN A 482 7.92 0.05 28.06
N ALA A 483 7.88 -1.27 27.85
CA ALA A 483 6.64 -2.05 27.94
C ALA A 483 6.01 -2.05 29.34
N LYS A 484 6.80 -2.01 30.42
CA LYS A 484 6.27 -1.99 31.80
C LYS A 484 5.53 -0.70 32.11
N GLN A 485 6.03 0.42 31.59
CA GLN A 485 5.45 1.74 31.80
C GLN A 485 4.43 2.13 30.73
N MET A 486 4.35 1.34 29.64
CA MET A 486 3.62 1.68 28.42
C MET A 486 4.03 3.07 27.92
N GLN A 487 5.35 3.27 27.79
CA GLN A 487 5.95 4.56 27.44
C GLN A 487 6.85 4.46 26.22
N PHE A 488 6.66 5.36 25.26
CA PHE A 488 7.55 5.59 24.12
C PHE A 488 8.23 6.95 24.29
N SER A 489 9.52 7.03 24.01
CA SER A 489 10.32 8.25 24.11
C SER A 489 11.24 8.36 22.90
N VAL A 490 11.38 9.58 22.36
CA VAL A 490 12.19 9.86 21.17
C VAL A 490 12.78 11.27 21.27
N ASP A 491 14.03 11.45 20.83
CA ASP A 491 14.61 12.78 20.62
C ASP A 491 14.48 13.17 19.14
N ILE A 492 13.67 14.19 18.88
CA ILE A 492 13.33 14.66 17.54
C ILE A 492 14.22 15.82 17.07
N ALA A 493 15.19 16.28 17.86
CA ALA A 493 15.99 17.47 17.52
C ALA A 493 16.66 17.35 16.14
N LYS A 494 17.15 16.16 15.78
CA LYS A 494 17.80 15.92 14.48
C LYS A 494 16.83 15.92 13.30
N ALA A 495 15.52 15.85 13.49
CA ALA A 495 14.54 16.01 12.41
C ALA A 495 14.38 17.47 11.95
N TYR A 496 14.90 18.43 12.73
CA TYR A 496 14.84 19.85 12.43
C TYR A 496 16.17 20.35 11.84
N PRO A 497 16.13 21.34 10.92
CA PRO A 497 17.34 21.96 10.39
C PRO A 497 18.06 22.78 11.46
N ALA A 498 19.35 23.05 11.25
CA ALA A 498 20.20 23.79 12.18
C ALA A 498 19.63 25.19 12.52
N THR A 499 18.87 25.80 11.60
CA THR A 499 18.18 27.08 11.80
C THR A 499 17.12 27.04 12.89
N ALA A 500 16.58 25.86 13.24
CA ALA A 500 15.68 25.69 14.38
C ALA A 500 16.40 25.86 15.73
N GLN A 501 17.74 25.81 15.76
CA GLN A 501 18.56 25.99 16.96
C GLN A 501 18.20 25.03 18.11
N VAL A 502 17.77 23.81 17.80
CA VAL A 502 17.44 22.78 18.79
C VAL A 502 18.64 21.88 19.06
N LYS A 503 19.02 21.72 20.33
CA LYS A 503 20.05 20.75 20.74
C LYS A 503 19.43 19.39 21.04
N THR A 504 18.36 19.39 21.83
CA THR A 504 17.59 18.20 22.21
C THR A 504 16.11 18.56 22.29
N TRP A 505 15.26 17.64 21.87
CA TRP A 505 13.82 17.70 22.10
C TRP A 505 13.31 16.29 22.37
N ASN A 506 13.34 15.89 23.63
CA ASN A 506 12.88 14.58 24.06
C ASN A 506 11.36 14.61 24.24
N ARG A 507 10.65 13.98 23.32
CA ARG A 507 9.19 13.81 23.35
C ARG A 507 8.87 12.41 23.86
N SER A 508 7.96 12.33 24.83
CA SER A 508 7.54 11.07 25.43
C SER A 508 6.03 10.95 25.54
N TYR A 509 5.54 9.74 25.35
CA TYR A 509 4.14 9.38 25.36
C TYR A 509 3.93 8.20 26.30
N ARG A 510 2.94 8.30 27.18
CA ARG A 510 2.57 7.19 28.06
C ARG A 510 1.09 6.89 28.00
N LEU A 511 0.74 5.65 27.72
CA LEU A 511 -0.65 5.18 27.73
C LEU A 511 -1.02 4.67 29.13
N LEU A 512 -1.96 5.36 29.77
CA LEU A 512 -2.54 4.98 31.07
C LEU A 512 -3.98 4.51 30.87
N LYS A 513 -4.67 4.12 31.96
CA LYS A 513 -6.02 3.52 31.89
C LYS A 513 -7.01 4.33 31.05
N ASN A 514 -7.19 5.62 31.33
CA ASN A 514 -8.14 6.50 30.62
C ASN A 514 -7.49 7.79 30.08
N LYS A 515 -6.15 7.82 30.00
CA LYS A 515 -5.42 9.01 29.60
C LYS A 515 -4.12 8.70 28.87
N VAL A 516 -3.69 9.63 28.03
CA VAL A 516 -2.36 9.69 27.44
C VAL A 516 -1.64 10.89 28.03
N THR A 517 -0.43 10.72 28.52
CA THR A 517 0.43 11.86 28.89
C THR A 517 1.47 12.08 27.82
N ILE A 518 1.66 13.34 27.43
CA ILE A 518 2.68 13.78 26.47
C ILE A 518 3.60 14.74 27.20
N THR A 519 4.91 14.51 27.09
CA THR A 519 5.91 15.38 27.70
C THR A 519 6.99 15.71 26.67
N ASP A 520 7.20 17.00 26.44
CA ASP A 520 8.34 17.52 25.68
C ASP A 520 9.35 18.13 26.66
N ALA A 521 10.57 17.61 26.70
CA ALA A 521 11.68 18.23 27.41
C ALA A 521 12.72 18.69 26.39
N PHE A 522 13.01 19.99 26.35
CA PHE A 522 13.80 20.57 25.27
C PHE A 522 14.92 21.48 25.77
N GLU A 523 15.98 21.55 24.98
CA GLU A 523 17.07 22.51 25.10
C GLU A 523 17.42 23.06 23.70
N LEU A 524 17.43 24.38 23.58
CA LEU A 524 17.78 25.15 22.38
C LEU A 524 19.17 25.80 22.57
N SER A 525 19.90 25.98 21.48
CA SER A 525 21.11 26.82 21.47
C SER A 525 20.76 28.31 21.50
N GLY A 526 19.58 28.69 21.03
CA GLY A 526 19.04 30.05 21.11
C GLY A 526 17.55 30.06 20.81
N ALA A 527 16.78 30.66 21.71
CA ALA A 527 15.34 30.81 21.58
C ALA A 527 15.05 32.17 20.90
N ILE A 528 14.44 32.11 19.72
CA ILE A 528 14.20 33.26 18.83
C ILE A 528 12.74 33.68 18.90
N VAL A 529 11.83 32.71 18.79
CA VAL A 529 10.38 32.92 18.89
C VAL A 529 9.77 31.84 19.78
N ALA A 530 8.55 32.08 20.24
CA ALA A 530 7.84 31.10 21.06
C ALA A 530 7.58 29.81 20.28
N ASN A 531 7.85 28.67 20.91
CA ASN A 531 7.52 27.36 20.35
C ASN A 531 6.00 27.19 20.24
N GLU A 532 5.56 26.50 19.22
CA GLU A 532 4.15 26.14 19.01
C GLU A 532 4.02 24.62 18.97
N ILE A 533 3.01 24.06 19.63
CA ILE A 533 2.76 22.61 19.62
C ILE A 533 1.46 22.37 18.86
N ASN A 534 1.55 21.67 17.72
CA ASN A 534 0.40 21.41 16.87
C ASN A 534 -0.22 20.04 17.19
N PHE A 535 -1.55 19.98 17.09
CA PHE A 535 -2.33 18.76 17.18
C PHE A 535 -3.40 18.77 16.08
N MET A 536 -3.45 17.70 15.30
CA MET A 536 -4.45 17.50 14.25
C MET A 536 -5.62 16.69 14.79
N THR A 537 -6.82 17.20 14.62
CA THR A 537 -8.08 16.57 15.02
C THR A 537 -9.19 16.90 14.01
N TRP A 538 -10.41 16.46 14.30
CA TRP A 538 -11.57 16.68 13.44
C TRP A 538 -12.85 16.65 14.28
N GLY A 539 -14.00 16.89 13.66
CA GLY A 539 -15.25 17.04 14.39
C GLY A 539 -15.32 18.37 15.14
N GLN A 540 -16.01 18.37 16.28
CA GLN A 540 -16.23 19.60 17.05
C GLN A 540 -15.09 19.82 18.04
N VAL A 541 -14.51 21.03 18.02
CA VAL A 541 -13.41 21.43 18.90
C VAL A 541 -13.77 22.72 19.62
N ASP A 542 -13.61 22.73 20.94
CA ASP A 542 -13.89 23.88 21.79
C ASP A 542 -12.69 24.22 22.68
N ILE A 543 -12.25 25.48 22.61
CA ILE A 543 -11.15 26.06 23.39
C ILE A 543 -11.61 27.18 24.32
N SER A 544 -12.93 27.32 24.54
CA SER A 544 -13.53 28.38 25.35
C SER A 544 -13.06 28.37 26.81
N LYS A 545 -12.67 27.20 27.32
CA LYS A 545 -12.17 27.03 28.68
C LYS A 545 -10.65 26.96 28.71
N ALA A 546 -10.03 27.93 29.37
CA ALA A 546 -8.58 27.97 29.55
C ALA A 546 -8.02 26.67 30.15
N GLY A 547 -6.94 26.16 29.55
CA GLY A 547 -6.27 24.93 29.96
C GLY A 547 -6.91 23.66 29.40
N GLN A 548 -7.97 23.77 28.59
CA GLN A 548 -8.69 22.64 28.02
C GLN A 548 -8.98 22.85 26.53
N VAL A 549 -8.80 21.79 25.75
CA VAL A 549 -9.32 21.66 24.39
C VAL A 549 -10.24 20.46 24.37
N ASN A 550 -11.55 20.70 24.28
CA ASN A 550 -12.58 19.66 24.24
C ASN A 550 -12.81 19.24 22.79
N ILE A 551 -12.78 17.93 22.54
CA ILE A 551 -12.88 17.34 21.21
C ILE A 551 -14.03 16.34 21.22
N GLN A 552 -14.95 16.46 20.28
CA GLN A 552 -16.06 15.53 20.09
C GLN A 552 -16.11 15.03 18.65
N VAL A 553 -15.97 13.71 18.48
CA VAL A 553 -15.95 13.01 17.20
C VAL A 553 -16.88 11.82 17.24
N LYS A 554 -17.91 11.78 16.38
CA LYS A 554 -18.81 10.63 16.23
C LYS A 554 -19.28 10.04 17.58
N GLY A 555 -19.66 10.91 18.51
CA GLY A 555 -20.13 10.54 19.86
C GLY A 555 -19.04 10.19 20.87
N GLN A 556 -17.76 10.13 20.48
CA GLN A 556 -16.63 10.01 21.39
C GLN A 556 -16.18 11.39 21.87
N LYS A 557 -15.81 11.50 23.15
CA LYS A 557 -15.33 12.74 23.77
C LYS A 557 -13.93 12.56 24.33
N ALA A 558 -13.09 13.56 24.08
CA ALA A 558 -11.75 13.65 24.66
C ALA A 558 -11.46 15.10 25.08
N CYS A 559 -10.59 15.26 26.07
CA CYS A 559 -10.12 16.57 26.49
C CYS A 559 -8.60 16.58 26.58
N LEU A 560 -7.97 17.45 25.80
CA LEU A 560 -6.55 17.79 25.89
C LEU A 560 -6.37 18.89 26.93
N HIS A 561 -5.68 18.56 28.01
CA HIS A 561 -5.32 19.47 29.09
C HIS A 561 -3.92 20.02 28.87
N TYR A 562 -3.77 21.33 29.06
CA TYR A 562 -2.50 22.07 28.98
C TYR A 562 -2.43 23.12 30.09
N ASP A 563 -1.23 23.60 30.42
CA ASP A 563 -1.07 24.68 31.39
C ASP A 563 -1.45 26.03 30.76
N ALA A 564 -2.57 26.60 31.23
CA ALA A 564 -3.07 27.91 30.77
C ALA A 564 -2.11 29.06 31.05
N ASN A 565 -1.19 28.94 32.01
CA ASN A 565 -0.15 29.93 32.28
C ASN A 565 1.02 29.83 31.29
N MET A 566 1.16 28.70 30.60
CA MET A 566 2.22 28.46 29.64
C MET A 566 1.79 28.66 28.20
N PHE A 567 0.52 28.42 27.85
CA PHE A 567 0.08 28.41 26.46
C PHE A 567 -1.14 29.28 26.17
N ILE A 568 -1.22 29.73 24.92
CA ILE A 568 -2.41 30.32 24.30
C ILE A 568 -2.86 29.35 23.19
N PRO A 569 -4.09 28.81 23.26
CA PRO A 569 -4.61 27.95 22.22
C PRO A 569 -5.11 28.77 21.03
N SER A 570 -5.01 28.21 19.84
CA SER A 570 -5.72 28.69 18.65
C SER A 570 -6.21 27.50 17.81
N LEU A 571 -7.23 27.77 16.99
CA LEU A 571 -7.78 26.81 16.04
C LEU A 571 -7.58 27.33 14.62
N GLN A 572 -7.19 26.43 13.73
CA GLN A 572 -7.24 26.64 12.29
C GLN A 572 -8.05 25.53 11.65
N THR A 573 -9.11 25.91 10.93
CA THR A 573 -9.81 24.99 10.04
C THR A 573 -9.00 24.80 8.76
N VAL A 574 -8.73 23.55 8.42
CA VAL A 574 -8.08 23.15 7.17
C VAL A 574 -9.16 22.59 6.25
N SER A 575 -9.50 23.34 5.21
CA SER A 575 -10.47 22.91 4.20
C SER A 575 -9.92 21.77 3.35
N ILE A 576 -10.70 20.70 3.18
CA ILE A 576 -10.35 19.53 2.39
C ILE A 576 -11.18 19.53 1.11
N THR A 577 -10.54 19.85 -0.01
CA THR A 577 -11.14 19.81 -1.36
C THR A 577 -10.83 18.52 -2.10
N ASP A 578 -9.75 17.83 -1.72
CA ASP A 578 -9.34 16.56 -2.31
C ASP A 578 -10.34 15.45 -1.98
N LYS A 579 -10.77 14.68 -2.98
CA LYS A 579 -11.78 13.62 -2.82
C LYS A 579 -11.28 12.44 -2.00
N ARG A 580 -10.00 12.07 -2.13
CA ARG A 580 -9.43 10.95 -1.37
C ARG A 580 -9.43 11.25 0.13
N LEU A 581 -9.02 12.45 0.52
CA LEU A 581 -9.05 12.91 1.91
C LEU A 581 -10.49 13.14 2.42
N SER A 582 -11.34 13.81 1.64
CA SER A 582 -12.70 14.16 2.10
C SER A 582 -13.62 12.96 2.25
N ASN A 583 -13.39 11.87 1.50
CA ASN A 583 -14.07 10.60 1.71
C ASN A 583 -13.81 9.99 3.10
N VAL A 584 -12.71 10.36 3.76
CA VAL A 584 -12.35 9.90 5.10
C VAL A 584 -12.80 10.89 6.17
N TRP A 585 -12.44 12.16 5.99
CA TRP A 585 -12.53 13.19 7.03
C TRP A 585 -13.71 14.15 6.88
N GLY A 586 -14.37 14.16 5.72
CA GLY A 586 -15.32 15.21 5.35
C GLY A 586 -14.62 16.43 4.76
N ASN A 587 -15.29 17.58 4.78
CA ASN A 587 -14.81 18.79 4.09
C ASN A 587 -13.77 19.57 4.88
N GLU A 588 -13.47 19.20 6.12
CA GLU A 588 -12.54 19.93 6.97
C GLU A 588 -11.94 19.06 8.07
N ILE A 589 -10.74 19.44 8.51
CA ILE A 589 -10.12 18.99 9.77
C ILE A 589 -9.62 20.23 10.52
N ILE A 590 -9.29 20.05 11.79
CA ILE A 590 -8.89 21.15 12.68
C ILE A 590 -7.44 20.95 13.13
N ARG A 591 -6.63 21.99 12.94
CA ARG A 591 -5.34 22.11 13.61
C ARG A 591 -5.50 22.94 14.88
N VAL A 592 -5.21 22.33 16.01
CA VAL A 592 -5.09 22.99 17.31
C VAL A 592 -3.64 23.37 17.52
N THR A 593 -3.36 24.64 17.77
CA THR A 593 -2.00 25.12 18.07
C THR A 593 -1.94 25.64 19.49
N LEU A 594 -1.01 25.11 20.29
CA LEU A 594 -0.68 25.65 21.61
C LEU A 594 0.59 26.47 21.51
N LYS A 595 0.47 27.80 21.48
CA LYS A 595 1.61 28.71 21.41
C LYS A 595 2.14 29.04 22.80
N ALA A 596 3.43 28.81 23.04
CA ALA A 596 4.05 29.15 24.31
C ALA A 596 3.99 30.66 24.56
N LYS A 597 3.69 31.06 25.80
CA LYS A 597 3.66 32.47 26.23
C LYS A 597 5.06 33.06 26.45
N LYS A 598 6.05 32.20 26.67
CA LYS A 598 7.44 32.59 26.96
C LYS A 598 8.39 31.97 25.94
N ILE A 599 9.38 32.76 25.57
CA ILE A 599 10.55 32.32 24.80
C ILE A 599 11.58 31.82 25.82
N ALA A 600 12.01 30.57 25.71
CA ALA A 600 12.92 29.96 26.66
C ALA A 600 13.89 29.01 25.96
N ASN A 601 15.16 29.04 26.37
CA ASN A 601 16.18 28.12 25.85
C ASN A 601 16.02 26.69 26.37
N LYS A 602 15.36 26.50 27.52
CA LYS A 602 15.17 25.19 28.12
C LYS A 602 13.81 25.15 28.80
N GLY A 603 13.13 24.01 28.71
CA GLY A 603 11.82 23.88 29.32
C GLY A 603 11.28 22.47 29.28
N LYS A 604 10.11 22.33 29.91
CA LYS A 604 9.33 21.11 29.89
C LYS A 604 7.86 21.46 29.66
N TYR A 605 7.26 20.90 28.62
CA TYR A 605 5.84 21.00 28.35
C TYR A 605 5.16 19.68 28.67
N ASN A 606 4.01 19.76 29.35
CA ASN A 606 3.24 18.58 29.74
C ASN A 606 1.81 18.75 29.25
N PHE A 607 1.32 17.73 28.56
CA PHE A 607 -0.05 17.65 28.08
C PHE A 607 -0.66 16.34 28.56
N THR A 608 -1.97 16.35 28.79
CA THR A 608 -2.71 15.12 29.10
C THR A 608 -3.96 15.05 28.25
N ILE A 609 -4.17 13.97 27.53
CA ILE A 609 -5.42 13.70 26.84
C ILE A 609 -6.22 12.71 27.68
N THR A 610 -7.44 13.08 28.08
CA THR A 610 -8.35 12.23 28.84
C THR A 610 -9.51 11.77 27.98
N LYS A 611 -9.85 10.48 28.05
CA LYS A 611 -11.13 9.95 27.57
C LYS A 611 -12.22 10.40 28.56
N GLN A 612 -13.26 11.06 28.06
CA GLN A 612 -14.39 11.53 28.88
C GLN A 612 -15.52 10.50 28.94
#